data_AF-A0A1I4NR22-F1
#
_entry.id   AF-A0A1I4NR22-F1
#
_cell.length_a   1.000
_cell.length_b   1.000
_cell.length_c   1.000
_cell.angle_alpha   90.00
_cell.angle_beta   90.00
_cell.angle_gamma   90.00
#
_symmetry.space_group_name_H-M   'P 1'
#
loop_
_entity.id
_entity.type
_entity.pdbx_description
1 polymer ?
#
loop_
_entity_poly.entity_id
_entity_poly.type
_entity_poly.pdbx_seq_one_letter_code
_entity_poly.pdbx_strand_id
1 'polypeptide(L)'
;MSDYRDFCEAFGGSASDPDFMDNWLAEHCTETPPKQSDLQSKIESFDYESLLVKYELTKEEMVQIKNYMIIYGSNNFNTQKMTNNFITANNLWDEFPSIRSLNDHGSHKNIPGILPKFYRITCAVLEIVEGGGEKLTKATKY
;
A
#
# COMPACT_ATOMS: atom_id res chain seq x y z
N MET A 1 9.65 -38.27 -0.52
CA MET A 1 8.94 -37.49 -1.54
C MET A 1 7.47 -37.77 -1.32
N SER A 2 6.75 -36.90 -0.61
CA SER A 2 5.30 -37.04 -0.43
C SER A 2 4.68 -36.60 -1.75
N ASP A 3 3.96 -37.52 -2.38
CA ASP A 3 3.40 -37.29 -3.71
C ASP A 3 2.11 -36.50 -3.59
N TYR A 4 1.74 -35.85 -4.68
CA TYR A 4 0.49 -35.08 -4.79
C TYR A 4 -0.76 -35.92 -4.45
N ARG A 5 -0.67 -37.27 -4.48
CA ARG A 5 -1.76 -38.18 -4.13
C ARG A 5 -2.05 -38.20 -2.65
N ASP A 6 -1.03 -38.33 -1.81
CA ASP A 6 -1.20 -38.31 -0.36
C ASP A 6 -1.90 -37.01 0.10
N PHE A 7 -1.55 -35.89 -0.52
CA PHE A 7 -2.17 -34.59 -0.25
C PHE A 7 -3.65 -34.59 -0.68
N CYS A 8 -3.96 -34.98 -1.92
CA CYS A 8 -5.34 -34.98 -2.40
C CYS A 8 -6.24 -35.87 -1.54
N GLU A 9 -5.79 -37.09 -1.21
CA GLU A 9 -6.56 -38.04 -0.41
C GLU A 9 -6.78 -37.55 1.04
N ALA A 10 -5.79 -36.87 1.64
CA ALA A 10 -5.89 -36.32 2.99
C ALA A 10 -6.94 -35.19 3.11
N PHE A 11 -7.18 -34.44 2.02
CA PHE A 11 -8.15 -33.36 1.96
C PHE A 11 -9.46 -33.75 1.25
N GLY A 12 -9.71 -35.05 1.10
CA GLY A 12 -10.97 -35.57 0.53
C GLY A 12 -11.09 -35.46 -0.99
N GLY A 13 -9.99 -35.16 -1.67
CA GLY A 13 -9.86 -35.11 -3.13
C GLY A 13 -9.22 -36.34 -3.76
N SER A 14 -9.07 -36.30 -5.08
CA SER A 14 -8.36 -37.32 -5.84
C SER A 14 -7.29 -36.68 -6.71
N ALA A 15 -6.09 -37.26 -6.74
CA ALA A 15 -5.05 -36.83 -7.68
C ALA A 15 -5.38 -37.10 -9.16
N SER A 16 -6.49 -37.80 -9.41
CA SER A 16 -7.03 -38.05 -10.74
C SER A 16 -7.93 -36.91 -11.21
N ASP A 17 -8.31 -36.02 -10.29
CA ASP A 17 -9.11 -34.84 -10.57
C ASP A 17 -8.16 -33.65 -10.85
N PRO A 18 -8.02 -33.24 -12.12
CA PRO A 18 -7.12 -32.15 -12.49
C PRO A 18 -7.59 -30.80 -11.93
N ASP A 19 -8.88 -30.67 -11.60
CA ASP A 19 -9.47 -29.43 -11.11
C ASP A 19 -9.48 -29.36 -9.57
N PHE A 20 -9.14 -30.46 -8.88
CA PHE A 20 -9.14 -30.51 -7.41
C PHE A 20 -8.21 -29.47 -6.81
N MET A 21 -7.00 -29.31 -7.32
CA MET A 21 -6.06 -28.32 -6.77
C MET A 21 -6.51 -26.88 -7.04
N ASP A 22 -7.11 -26.60 -8.20
CA ASP A 22 -7.64 -25.28 -8.51
C ASP A 22 -8.87 -24.94 -7.64
N ASN A 23 -9.76 -25.90 -7.40
CA ASN A 23 -10.90 -25.75 -6.50
C ASN A 23 -10.46 -25.65 -5.03
N TRP A 24 -9.50 -26.47 -4.61
CA TRP A 24 -8.94 -26.43 -3.26
C TRP A 24 -8.22 -25.09 -3.01
N LEU A 25 -7.48 -24.57 -3.99
CA LEU A 25 -6.89 -23.23 -3.92
C LEU A 25 -7.98 -22.14 -3.91
N ALA A 26 -9.06 -22.27 -4.69
CA ALA A 26 -10.15 -21.31 -4.67
C ALA A 26 -10.90 -21.28 -3.32
N GLU A 27 -11.03 -22.42 -2.65
CA GLU A 27 -11.71 -22.56 -1.35
C GLU A 27 -10.82 -22.26 -0.15
N HIS A 28 -9.52 -22.57 -0.22
CA HIS A 28 -8.58 -22.48 0.92
C HIS A 28 -7.51 -21.40 0.77
N CYS A 29 -7.18 -20.98 -0.45
CA CYS A 29 -6.37 -19.78 -0.69
C CYS A 29 -7.29 -18.56 -0.88
N THR A 30 -8.14 -18.27 0.10
CA THR A 30 -8.85 -16.99 0.19
C THR A 30 -7.94 -15.89 0.71
N GLU A 31 -6.79 -15.69 0.08
CA GLU A 31 -6.13 -14.38 0.14
C GLU A 31 -6.63 -13.57 -1.06
N THR A 32 -7.95 -13.33 -1.10
CA THR A 32 -8.42 -12.18 -1.86
C THR A 32 -7.74 -10.96 -1.25
N PRO A 33 -6.94 -10.18 -2.01
CA PRO A 33 -6.48 -8.89 -1.52
C PRO A 33 -7.72 -8.13 -0.99
N PRO A 34 -7.60 -7.40 0.13
CA PRO A 34 -8.74 -6.79 0.80
C PRO A 34 -9.61 -6.10 -0.24
N LYS A 35 -10.91 -6.45 -0.27
CA LYS A 35 -11.83 -5.89 -1.26
C LYS A 35 -11.75 -4.36 -1.14
N GLN A 36 -11.86 -3.66 -2.27
CA GLN A 36 -11.78 -2.18 -2.35
C GLN A 36 -12.62 -1.46 -1.26
N SER A 37 -13.75 -2.05 -0.88
CA SER A 37 -14.61 -1.61 0.23
C SER A 37 -13.92 -1.57 1.59
N ASP A 38 -13.04 -2.53 1.87
CA ASP A 38 -12.51 -2.78 3.19
C ASP A 38 -11.33 -1.85 3.49
N LEU A 39 -10.49 -1.59 2.49
CA LEU A 39 -9.38 -0.63 2.61
C LEU A 39 -9.89 0.80 2.70
N GLN A 40 -10.85 1.18 1.86
CA GLN A 40 -11.45 2.52 1.91
C GLN A 40 -12.15 2.75 3.26
N SER A 41 -12.94 1.77 3.73
CA SER A 41 -13.60 1.86 5.04
C SER A 41 -12.58 1.97 6.18
N LYS A 42 -11.47 1.19 6.11
CA LYS A 42 -10.38 1.27 7.09
C LYS A 42 -9.76 2.67 7.14
N ILE A 43 -9.49 3.28 5.98
CA ILE A 43 -8.93 4.64 5.88
C ILE A 43 -9.90 5.67 6.45
N GLU A 44 -11.20 5.53 6.18
CA GLU A 44 -12.22 6.47 6.66
C GLU A 44 -12.46 6.37 8.17
N SER A 45 -12.44 5.15 8.73
CA SER A 45 -12.65 4.90 10.16
C SER A 45 -11.38 4.98 11.00
N PHE A 46 -10.22 5.27 10.38
CA PHE A 46 -8.94 5.31 11.07
C PHE A 46 -8.88 6.47 12.09
N ASP A 47 -8.29 6.23 13.26
CA ASP A 47 -8.09 7.26 14.28
C ASP A 47 -6.89 8.16 13.95
N TYR A 48 -7.13 9.22 13.17
CA TYR A 48 -6.11 10.20 12.77
C TYR A 48 -5.62 11.07 13.93
N GLU A 49 -6.40 11.24 14.99
CA GLU A 49 -5.99 12.03 16.15
C GLU A 49 -4.82 11.35 16.88
N SER A 50 -4.81 10.02 16.90
CA SER A 50 -3.66 9.26 17.42
C SER A 50 -2.35 9.55 16.65
N LEU A 51 -2.42 9.83 15.34
CA LEU A 51 -1.24 10.16 14.54
C LEU A 51 -0.72 11.56 14.83
N LEU A 52 -1.61 12.52 15.09
CA LEU A 52 -1.22 13.89 15.46
C LEU A 52 -0.28 13.87 16.67
N VAL A 53 -0.67 13.12 17.70
CA VAL A 53 0.12 12.99 18.94
C VAL A 53 1.38 12.16 18.71
N LYS A 54 1.24 10.98 18.08
CA LYS A 54 2.36 10.02 17.94
C LYS A 54 3.50 10.53 17.08
N TYR A 55 3.19 11.29 16.03
CA TYR A 55 4.16 11.77 15.04
C TYR A 55 4.37 13.28 15.05
N GLU A 56 3.81 13.99 16.04
CA GLU A 56 3.87 15.45 16.16
C GLU A 56 3.52 16.11 14.82
N LEU A 57 2.35 15.77 14.29
CA LEU A 57 1.86 16.31 13.03
C LEU A 57 1.11 17.61 13.26
N THR A 58 1.23 18.52 12.31
CA THR A 58 0.31 19.65 12.19
C THR A 58 -1.03 19.18 11.64
N LYS A 59 -2.09 19.99 11.84
CA LYS A 59 -3.42 19.68 11.30
C LYS A 59 -3.39 19.62 9.77
N GLU A 60 -2.62 20.51 9.15
CA GLU A 60 -2.45 20.58 7.70
C GLU A 60 -1.77 19.32 7.16
N GLU A 61 -0.70 18.85 7.81
CA GLU A 61 -0.04 17.58 7.44
C GLU A 61 -0.98 16.39 7.59
N MET A 62 -1.79 16.33 8.66
CA MET A 62 -2.74 15.24 8.86
C MET A 62 -3.79 15.20 7.75
N VAL A 63 -4.37 16.35 7.38
CA VAL A 63 -5.34 16.44 6.27
C VAL A 63 -4.71 15.98 4.96
N GLN A 64 -3.48 16.41 4.66
CA GLN A 64 -2.78 16.00 3.45
C GLN A 64 -2.44 14.51 3.42
N ILE A 65 -1.99 13.92 4.54
CA ILE A 65 -1.74 12.47 4.64
C ILE A 65 -3.05 11.69 4.46
N LYS A 66 -4.14 12.14 5.08
CA LYS A 66 -5.46 11.52 4.91
C LYS A 66 -5.89 11.53 3.45
N ASN A 67 -5.82 12.68 2.78
CA ASN A 67 -6.18 12.79 1.36
C ASN A 67 -5.28 11.91 0.48
N TYR A 68 -3.98 11.85 0.77
CA TYR A 68 -3.05 10.97 0.07
C TYR A 68 -3.45 9.48 0.21
N MET A 69 -3.81 9.05 1.42
CA MET A 69 -4.28 7.68 1.66
C MET A 69 -5.63 7.40 1.01
N ILE A 70 -6.55 8.37 0.98
CA ILE A 70 -7.81 8.25 0.23
C ILE A 70 -7.52 8.01 -1.26
N ILE A 71 -6.61 8.77 -1.88
CA ILE A 71 -6.21 8.54 -3.29
C ILE A 71 -5.67 7.11 -3.45
N TYR A 72 -4.83 6.65 -2.52
CA TYR A 72 -4.30 5.28 -2.53
C TYR A 72 -5.43 4.23 -2.51
N GLY A 73 -6.36 4.34 -1.56
CA GLY A 73 -7.46 3.39 -1.38
C GLY A 73 -8.48 3.44 -2.51
N SER A 74 -8.93 4.63 -2.90
CA SER A 74 -9.96 4.83 -3.92
C SER A 74 -9.54 4.33 -5.31
N ASN A 75 -8.23 4.40 -5.63
CA ASN A 75 -7.70 3.91 -6.90
C ASN A 75 -7.15 2.48 -6.84
N ASN A 76 -7.31 1.75 -5.73
CA ASN A 76 -6.75 0.40 -5.51
C ASN A 76 -5.25 0.32 -5.79
N PHE A 77 -4.50 1.34 -5.39
CA PHE A 77 -3.05 1.29 -5.54
C PHE A 77 -2.46 0.26 -4.57
N ASN A 78 -1.46 -0.46 -5.03
CA ASN A 78 -0.72 -1.43 -4.23
C ASN A 78 0.66 -0.90 -3.79
N THR A 79 1.07 0.27 -4.30
CA THR A 79 2.33 0.91 -3.96
C THR A 79 2.17 2.43 -3.87
N GLN A 80 2.89 3.06 -2.95
CA GLN A 80 2.94 4.51 -2.84
C GLN A 80 3.50 5.18 -4.11
N LYS A 81 4.31 4.46 -4.89
CA LYS A 81 4.79 4.94 -6.20
C LYS A 81 3.64 5.20 -7.16
N MET A 82 2.60 4.35 -7.18
CA MET A 82 1.41 4.58 -8.02
C MET A 82 0.65 5.83 -7.58
N THR A 83 0.50 6.06 -6.27
CA THR A 83 -0.10 7.30 -5.75
C THR A 83 0.69 8.54 -6.18
N ASN A 84 2.01 8.54 -6.02
CA ASN A 84 2.86 9.64 -6.45
C ASN A 84 2.75 9.89 -7.97
N ASN A 85 2.73 8.83 -8.76
CA ASN A 85 2.57 8.93 -10.21
C ASN A 85 1.19 9.51 -10.58
N PHE A 86 0.13 9.09 -9.89
CA PHE A 86 -1.21 9.62 -10.09
C PHE A 86 -1.28 11.11 -9.77
N ILE A 87 -0.77 11.54 -8.62
CA ILE A 87 -0.73 12.96 -8.21
C ILE A 87 0.06 13.78 -9.23
N THR A 88 1.19 13.25 -9.70
CA THR A 88 2.03 13.90 -10.72
C THR A 88 1.28 14.03 -12.05
N ALA A 89 0.67 12.95 -12.54
CA ALA A 89 -0.04 12.94 -13.82
C ALA A 89 -1.26 13.88 -13.82
N ASN A 90 -1.87 14.12 -12.65
CA ASN A 90 -3.01 15.01 -12.49
C ASN A 90 -2.65 16.41 -11.98
N ASN A 91 -1.36 16.73 -11.83
CA ASN A 91 -0.87 18.01 -11.31
C ASN A 91 -1.45 18.40 -9.93
N LEU A 92 -1.67 17.42 -9.04
CA LEU A 92 -2.32 17.63 -7.74
C LEU A 92 -1.34 17.97 -6.62
N TRP A 93 -0.03 18.13 -6.90
CA TRP A 93 0.98 18.38 -5.88
C TRP A 93 0.78 19.68 -5.08
N ASP A 94 0.05 20.64 -5.61
CA ASP A 94 -0.30 21.88 -4.91
C ASP A 94 -1.32 21.68 -3.78
N GLU A 95 -1.99 20.52 -3.75
CA GLU A 95 -2.85 20.10 -2.63
C GLU A 95 -2.05 19.48 -1.47
N PHE A 96 -0.76 19.19 -1.68
CA PHE A 96 0.11 18.51 -0.72
C PHE A 96 1.36 19.32 -0.31
N PRO A 97 1.29 20.66 -0.09
CA PRO A 97 2.47 21.50 0.09
C PRO A 97 3.25 21.21 1.39
N SER A 98 2.59 20.63 2.39
CA SER A 98 3.23 20.32 3.68
C SER A 98 4.01 19.02 3.61
N ILE A 99 3.56 18.07 2.77
CA ILE A 99 4.10 16.71 2.73
C ILE A 99 4.96 16.41 1.50
N ARG A 100 4.84 17.18 0.41
CA ARG A 100 5.53 16.90 -0.86
C ARG A 100 7.05 17.12 -0.77
N SER A 101 7.78 16.33 -1.55
CA SER A 101 9.22 16.46 -1.71
C SER A 101 9.72 15.93 -3.06
N LEU A 102 10.89 16.42 -3.46
CA LEU A 102 11.71 15.85 -4.51
C LEU A 102 12.66 14.83 -3.88
N ASN A 103 12.57 13.59 -4.36
CA ASN A 103 13.20 12.42 -3.76
C ASN A 103 14.24 11.83 -4.72
N ASP A 104 15.40 11.48 -4.16
CA ASP A 104 16.48 10.83 -4.91
C ASP A 104 16.58 9.35 -4.52
N HIS A 105 16.52 8.46 -5.51
CA HIS A 105 16.68 7.03 -5.36
C HIS A 105 17.84 6.57 -6.24
N GLY A 106 18.98 6.23 -5.61
CA GLY A 106 20.20 5.83 -6.34
C GLY A 106 20.55 6.78 -7.49
N SER A 107 20.42 6.30 -8.72
CA SER A 107 20.70 7.05 -9.95
C SER A 107 19.60 8.04 -10.36
N HIS A 108 18.37 7.84 -9.87
CA HIS A 108 17.22 8.69 -10.15
C HIS A 108 17.17 9.87 -9.18
N LYS A 109 17.05 11.08 -9.72
CA LYS A 109 17.08 12.34 -8.97
C LYS A 109 15.80 13.14 -9.15
N ASN A 110 15.42 13.90 -8.13
CA ASN A 110 14.28 14.82 -8.12
C ASN A 110 12.94 14.17 -8.52
N ILE A 111 12.68 12.95 -8.05
CA ILE A 111 11.39 12.28 -8.27
C ILE A 111 10.34 12.90 -7.36
N PRO A 112 9.21 13.41 -7.87
CA PRO A 112 8.12 13.88 -7.02
C PRO A 112 7.58 12.76 -6.12
N GLY A 113 7.42 13.08 -4.84
CA GLY A 113 6.90 12.17 -3.84
C GLY A 113 6.55 12.89 -2.55
N ILE A 114 6.48 12.15 -1.46
CA ILE A 114 6.27 12.68 -0.11
C ILE A 114 7.53 12.51 0.74
N LEU A 115 7.64 13.33 1.79
CA LEU A 115 8.77 13.27 2.72
C LEU A 115 8.85 11.91 3.43
N PRO A 116 10.06 11.47 3.85
CA PRO A 116 10.25 10.17 4.48
C PRO A 116 9.42 9.94 5.74
N LYS A 117 9.17 11.02 6.50
CA LYS A 117 8.29 11.01 7.68
C LYS A 117 6.90 10.49 7.31
N PHE A 118 6.29 11.07 6.27
CA PHE A 118 4.94 10.75 5.84
C PHE A 118 4.88 9.41 5.13
N TYR A 119 5.91 9.05 4.35
CA TYR A 119 6.03 7.72 3.76
C TYR A 119 5.98 6.59 4.80
N ARG A 120 6.65 6.76 5.94
CA ARG A 120 6.62 5.77 7.02
C ARG A 120 5.25 5.68 7.70
N ILE A 121 4.59 6.81 7.87
CA ILE A 121 3.25 6.88 8.46
C ILE A 121 2.24 6.16 7.55
N THR A 122 2.24 6.46 6.25
CA THR A 122 1.35 5.82 5.28
C THR A 122 1.61 4.32 5.19
N CYS A 123 2.87 3.88 5.17
CA CYS A 123 3.22 2.45 5.26
C CYS A 123 2.62 1.78 6.50
N ALA A 124 2.75 2.41 7.67
CA ALA A 124 2.26 1.86 8.93
C ALA A 124 0.73 1.76 8.98
N VAL A 125 0.01 2.76 8.46
CA VAL A 125 -1.46 2.78 8.45
C VAL A 125 -2.03 1.80 7.42
N LEU A 126 -1.44 1.76 6.23
CA LEU A 126 -1.90 0.94 5.12
C LEU A 126 -1.34 -0.50 5.18
N GLU A 127 -0.54 -0.83 6.19
CA GLU A 127 0.12 -2.13 6.36
C GLU A 127 0.89 -2.57 5.11
N ILE A 128 1.51 -1.60 4.42
CA ILE A 128 2.29 -1.85 3.22
C ILE A 128 3.63 -2.44 3.63
N VAL A 129 3.89 -3.68 3.21
CA VAL A 129 5.21 -4.30 3.31
C VAL A 129 6.18 -3.52 2.44
N GLU A 130 7.38 -3.21 2.96
CA GLU A 130 8.40 -2.45 2.24
C GLU A 130 8.60 -3.00 0.81
N GLY A 131 8.36 -2.14 -0.20
CA GLY A 131 8.59 -2.52 -1.60
C GLY A 131 10.08 -2.64 -1.91
N GLY A 132 10.45 -3.51 -2.85
CA GLY A 132 11.84 -3.74 -3.28
C GLY A 132 12.49 -2.60 -4.09
N GLY A 133 12.05 -1.36 -3.91
CA GLY A 133 12.61 -0.19 -4.60
C GLY A 133 13.98 0.21 -4.07
N GLU A 134 14.73 0.98 -4.86
CA GLU A 134 16.00 1.55 -4.41
C GLU A 134 15.81 2.44 -3.18
N LYS A 135 16.76 2.36 -2.25
CA LYS A 135 16.72 3.16 -1.02
C LYS A 135 16.71 4.66 -1.36
N LEU A 136 15.89 5.38 -0.62
CA LEU A 136 15.90 6.83 -0.66
C LEU A 136 17.25 7.35 -0.13
N THR A 137 17.90 8.19 -0.91
CA THR A 137 19.21 8.79 -0.59
C THR A 137 19.10 10.25 -0.18
N LYS A 138 18.09 10.97 -0.67
CA LYS A 138 17.82 12.37 -0.34
C LYS A 138 16.33 12.68 -0.52
N ALA A 139 15.81 13.59 0.30
CA ALA A 139 14.50 14.19 0.12
C ALA A 139 14.61 15.71 0.34
N THR A 140 13.98 16.50 -0.53
CA THR A 140 13.97 17.96 -0.45
C THR A 140 12.55 18.48 -0.62
N LYS A 141 12.03 19.18 0.38
CA LYS A 141 10.70 19.82 0.31
C LYS A 141 10.73 20.96 -0.73
N TYR A 142 9.63 21.13 -1.48
CA TYR A 142 9.42 22.17 -2.49
C TYR A 142 7.96 22.62 -2.51
#